data_AF-A0AAW1EWK8-F1
#
_entry.id   AF-A0AAW1EWK8-F1
#
_cell.length_a   1.000
_cell.length_b   1.000
_cell.length_c   1.000
_cell.angle_alpha   90.00
_cell.angle_beta   90.00
_cell.angle_gamma   90.00
#
_symmetry.space_group_name_H-M   'P 1'
#
loop_
_entity.id
_entity.type
_entity.pdbx_description
1 polymer ?
#
loop_
_entity_poly.entity_id
_entity_poly.type
_entity_poly.pdbx_seq_one_letter_code
_entity_poly.pdbx_strand_id
1 'polypeptide(L)'
;MAFIDASPPAFDAVCSKSGISFSRDHRPYDSLWEISIGSDLLTPELAAKHGYIMSNNRQSLQLMVPLFSHGYKYNGITLNGFYGTFKILMRNHETSEVESSTIKSCPFSTNEVILCSTLGRLTVVADMSLAIPSGGLPARFNLVDKYCGAREKNGTRALFSFPINTCGTTIELSMGNVVYQNEIFYSGSSRVHADAVERVMVQCTYPLASLHRLFTTFRFESDKAGIGSIIHTARPISDMQSLTAEPTAALQTTPASPAVHPSTSEFLVFTNLLVC
;
A
#
# COMPACT_ATOMS: atom_id res chain seq x y z
N MET A 1 30.82 34.15 -31.30
CA MET A 1 29.81 33.08 -31.23
C MET A 1 28.70 33.60 -30.33
N ALA A 2 27.49 33.77 -30.87
CA ALA A 2 26.36 34.17 -30.06
C ALA A 2 25.86 32.93 -29.31
N PHE A 3 25.97 32.95 -27.98
CA PHE A 3 25.22 32.00 -27.14
C PHE A 3 23.75 32.31 -27.36
N ILE A 4 23.04 31.43 -28.06
CA ILE A 4 21.57 31.48 -28.03
C ILE A 4 21.21 31.03 -26.62
N ASP A 5 20.84 31.99 -25.78
CA ASP A 5 20.19 31.74 -24.49
C ASP A 5 18.77 31.22 -24.76
N ALA A 6 18.69 29.97 -25.19
CA ALA A 6 17.42 29.29 -25.34
C ALA A 6 16.92 28.96 -23.93
N SER A 7 15.74 29.43 -23.58
CA SER A 7 15.15 29.12 -22.27
C SER A 7 14.57 27.71 -22.27
N PRO A 8 14.74 26.96 -21.16
CA PRO A 8 14.18 25.62 -21.04
C PRO A 8 12.65 25.71 -21.07
N PRO A 9 12.00 24.87 -21.88
CA PRO A 9 10.57 24.93 -22.06
C PRO A 9 9.81 24.40 -20.85
N ALA A 10 8.58 24.90 -20.67
CA ALA A 10 7.65 24.46 -19.63
C ALA A 10 6.45 23.73 -20.24
N PHE A 11 5.85 22.83 -19.45
CA PHE A 11 4.58 22.20 -19.80
C PHE A 11 3.40 23.01 -19.27
N ASP A 12 2.34 23.08 -20.08
CA ASP A 12 1.01 23.37 -19.57
C ASP A 12 0.47 22.14 -18.86
N ALA A 13 -0.20 22.34 -17.71
CA ALA A 13 -0.65 21.24 -16.88
C ALA A 13 -2.08 21.44 -16.37
N VAL A 14 -2.95 20.46 -16.64
CA VAL A 14 -4.38 20.51 -16.37
C VAL A 14 -4.80 19.33 -15.48
N CYS A 15 -5.60 19.62 -14.46
CA CYS A 15 -6.18 18.60 -13.60
C CYS A 15 -7.43 18.00 -14.24
N SER A 16 -7.59 16.69 -14.11
CA SER A 16 -8.83 15.98 -14.43
C SER A 16 -9.22 15.06 -13.28
N LYS A 17 -10.40 14.45 -13.35
CA LYS A 17 -10.82 13.44 -12.35
C LYS A 17 -9.93 12.18 -12.37
N SER A 18 -9.36 11.85 -13.53
CA SER A 18 -8.59 10.61 -13.74
C SER A 18 -7.08 10.79 -13.60
N GLY A 19 -6.57 12.01 -13.46
CA GLY A 19 -5.13 12.26 -13.40
C GLY A 19 -4.73 13.67 -13.80
N ILE A 20 -3.47 13.84 -14.19
CA ILE A 20 -2.90 15.12 -14.63
C ILE A 20 -2.45 15.01 -16.08
N SER A 21 -2.90 15.95 -16.91
CA SER A 21 -2.44 16.05 -18.30
C SER A 21 -1.41 17.16 -18.41
N PHE A 22 -0.28 16.83 -19.03
CA PHE A 22 0.78 17.76 -19.39
C PHE A 22 0.81 17.87 -20.91
N SER A 23 0.87 19.08 -21.43
CA SER A 23 0.95 19.34 -22.86
C SER A 23 1.95 20.43 -23.16
N ARG A 24 2.56 20.34 -24.33
CA ARG A 24 3.51 21.33 -24.79
C ARG A 24 3.63 21.27 -26.31
N ASP A 25 3.57 22.43 -26.94
CA ASP A 25 3.91 22.55 -28.36
C ASP A 25 5.41 22.50 -28.58
N HIS A 26 5.81 21.87 -29.69
CA HIS A 26 7.19 21.83 -30.12
C HIS A 26 7.67 23.23 -30.52
N ARG A 27 8.89 23.55 -30.12
CA ARG A 27 9.53 24.83 -30.44
C ARG A 27 10.86 24.59 -31.15
N PRO A 28 11.39 25.60 -31.86
CA PRO A 28 12.77 25.55 -32.29
C PRO A 28 13.69 25.27 -31.09
N TYR A 29 14.73 24.46 -31.30
CA TYR A 29 15.73 24.08 -30.29
C TYR A 29 15.25 23.13 -29.18
N ASP A 30 14.13 22.43 -29.37
CA ASP A 30 13.69 21.37 -28.44
C ASP A 30 14.74 20.28 -28.22
N SER A 31 15.60 20.04 -29.21
CA SER A 31 16.70 19.08 -29.13
C SER A 31 17.78 19.42 -28.10
N LEU A 32 17.79 20.65 -27.56
CA LEU A 32 18.69 21.03 -26.48
C LEU A 32 18.25 20.45 -25.13
N TRP A 33 17.02 19.92 -25.04
CA TRP A 33 16.41 19.54 -23.78
C TRP A 33 15.89 18.11 -23.78
N GLU A 34 16.03 17.46 -22.62
CA GLU A 34 15.47 16.16 -22.34
C GLU A 34 14.42 16.25 -21.23
N ILE A 35 13.33 15.50 -21.40
CA ILE A 35 12.27 15.43 -20.41
C ILE A 35 12.53 14.24 -19.51
N SER A 36 12.44 14.41 -18.20
CA SER A 36 12.61 13.31 -17.25
C SER A 36 11.59 13.34 -16.11
N ILE A 37 11.34 12.16 -15.56
CA ILE A 37 10.48 11.94 -14.39
C ILE A 37 11.39 11.38 -13.30
N GLY A 38 11.77 12.24 -12.36
CA GLY A 38 12.82 11.90 -11.40
C GLY A 38 14.19 11.76 -12.06
N SER A 39 14.78 10.57 -11.98
CA SER A 39 16.05 10.25 -12.65
C SER A 39 15.88 9.79 -14.09
N ASP A 40 14.69 9.34 -14.47
CA ASP A 40 14.49 8.55 -15.68
C ASP A 40 14.04 9.43 -16.84
N LEU A 41 14.65 9.26 -18.02
CA LEU A 41 14.26 9.96 -19.24
C LEU A 41 12.88 9.51 -19.72
N LEU A 42 12.01 10.45 -20.06
CA LEU A 42 10.69 10.17 -20.58
C LEU A 42 10.78 9.63 -22.00
N THR A 43 10.68 8.32 -22.15
CA THR A 43 10.52 7.63 -23.43
C THR A 43 9.13 6.99 -23.52
N PRO A 44 8.66 6.63 -24.73
CA PRO A 44 7.42 5.86 -24.89
C PRO A 44 7.42 4.55 -24.09
N GLU A 45 8.56 3.87 -23.99
CA GLU A 45 8.71 2.63 -23.22
C GLU A 45 8.59 2.88 -21.72
N LEU A 46 9.22 3.95 -21.20
CA LEU A 46 9.07 4.35 -19.80
C LEU A 46 7.61 4.72 -19.50
N ALA A 47 6.99 5.49 -20.39
CA ALA A 47 5.59 5.88 -20.27
C ALA A 47 4.68 4.65 -20.18
N ALA A 48 4.82 3.70 -21.10
CA ALA A 48 4.08 2.44 -21.07
C ALA A 48 4.33 1.64 -19.78
N LYS A 49 5.60 1.52 -19.35
CA LYS A 49 5.99 0.82 -18.12
C LYS A 49 5.35 1.43 -16.87
N HIS A 50 5.18 2.75 -16.83
CA HIS A 50 4.57 3.45 -15.71
C HIS A 50 3.07 3.68 -15.85
N GLY A 51 2.46 3.20 -16.94
CA GLY A 51 1.04 3.34 -17.22
C GLY A 51 0.63 4.75 -17.63
N TYR A 52 1.57 5.58 -18.09
CA TYR A 52 1.26 6.89 -18.65
C TYR A 52 0.76 6.75 -20.09
N ILE A 53 -0.09 7.69 -20.51
CA ILE A 53 -0.58 7.77 -21.88
C ILE A 53 0.15 8.93 -22.55
N MET A 54 1.08 8.59 -23.45
CA MET A 54 1.92 9.56 -24.15
C MET A 54 1.55 9.62 -25.63
N SER A 55 1.47 10.84 -26.15
CA SER A 55 1.33 11.12 -27.58
C SER A 55 2.36 12.18 -27.95
N ASN A 56 3.23 11.85 -28.90
CA ASN A 56 4.26 12.76 -29.39
C ASN A 56 4.15 12.86 -30.91
N ASN A 57 3.68 13.98 -31.41
CA ASN A 57 3.51 14.23 -32.84
C ASN A 57 4.37 15.43 -33.27
N ARG A 58 4.32 15.82 -34.55
CA ARG A 58 5.18 16.91 -35.07
C ARG A 58 4.88 18.28 -34.47
N GLN A 59 3.71 18.49 -33.89
CA GLN A 59 3.25 19.78 -33.39
C GLN A 59 3.37 19.86 -31.87
N SER A 60 3.04 18.77 -31.16
CA SER A 60 3.02 18.78 -29.71
C SER A 60 3.31 17.42 -29.08
N LEU A 61 3.78 17.51 -27.85
CA LEU A 61 3.88 16.43 -26.89
C LEU A 61 2.73 16.53 -25.89
N GLN A 62 2.06 15.41 -25.66
CA GLN A 62 1.03 15.25 -24.64
C GLN A 62 1.33 14.03 -23.78
N LEU A 63 1.20 14.21 -22.47
CA LEU A 63 1.38 13.17 -21.47
C LEU A 63 0.23 13.23 -20.48
N MET A 64 -0.65 12.23 -20.50
CA MET A 64 -1.65 12.03 -19.46
C MET A 64 -1.10 11.03 -18.45
N VAL A 65 -1.03 11.46 -17.20
CA VAL A 65 -0.52 10.69 -16.07
C VAL A 65 -1.73 10.26 -15.23
N PRO A 66 -2.18 8.99 -15.27
CA PRO A 66 -3.34 8.55 -14.52
C PRO A 66 -3.10 8.58 -13.01
N LEU A 67 -4.14 8.87 -12.22
CA LEU A 67 -4.10 8.80 -10.77
C LEU A 67 -3.63 7.40 -10.30
N PHE A 68 -2.79 7.38 -9.26
CA PHE A 68 -2.10 6.18 -8.71
C PHE A 68 -1.02 5.56 -9.60
N SER A 69 -0.68 6.17 -10.74
CA SER A 69 0.51 5.77 -11.48
C SER A 69 1.80 6.16 -10.75
N HIS A 70 2.92 5.57 -11.20
CA HIS A 70 4.23 5.84 -10.64
C HIS A 70 4.59 7.34 -10.72
N GLY A 71 5.35 7.88 -9.76
CA GLY A 71 5.83 9.27 -9.79
C GLY A 71 4.95 10.31 -9.07
N TYR A 72 3.72 9.96 -8.70
CA TYR A 72 2.90 10.82 -7.84
C TYR A 72 3.44 10.91 -6.42
N LYS A 73 3.26 12.09 -5.82
CA LYS A 73 3.35 12.30 -4.38
C LYS A 73 1.97 12.68 -3.84
N TYR A 74 1.49 11.93 -2.86
CA TYR A 74 0.20 12.17 -2.23
C TYR A 74 0.35 12.80 -0.85
N ASN A 75 -0.50 13.78 -0.56
CA ASN A 75 -0.56 14.43 0.75
C ASN A 75 -1.99 14.87 1.09
N GLY A 76 -2.20 15.20 2.36
CA GLY A 76 -3.49 15.71 2.84
C GLY A 76 -4.65 14.72 2.70
N ILE A 77 -4.42 13.42 2.93
CA ILE A 77 -5.47 12.40 2.83
C ILE A 77 -6.49 12.59 3.95
N THR A 78 -7.74 12.82 3.55
CA THR A 78 -8.94 12.98 4.39
C THR A 78 -10.12 12.24 3.76
N LEU A 79 -11.26 12.16 4.44
CA LEU A 79 -12.48 11.63 3.84
C LEU A 79 -13.04 12.47 2.67
N ASN A 80 -12.71 13.76 2.61
CA ASN A 80 -13.19 14.66 1.55
C ASN A 80 -12.34 14.57 0.27
N GLY A 81 -11.12 14.05 0.39
CA GLY A 81 -10.18 13.94 -0.71
C GLY A 81 -8.74 14.09 -0.25
N PHE A 82 -7.86 14.24 -1.23
CA PHE A 82 -6.42 14.37 -1.05
C PHE A 82 -5.81 15.13 -2.24
N TYR A 83 -4.54 15.50 -2.14
CA TYR A 83 -3.81 16.12 -3.23
C TYR A 83 -2.81 15.14 -3.81
N GLY A 84 -2.75 15.09 -5.14
CA GLY A 84 -1.73 14.38 -5.90
C GLY A 84 -0.84 15.38 -6.62
N THR A 85 0.47 15.32 -6.36
CA THR A 85 1.47 16.17 -6.99
C THR A 85 2.33 15.35 -7.94
N PHE A 86 2.56 15.87 -9.15
CA PHE A 86 3.45 15.28 -10.14
C PHE A 86 4.46 16.32 -10.62
N LYS A 87 5.72 15.89 -10.82
CA LYS A 87 6.83 16.76 -11.23
C LYS A 87 7.48 16.20 -12.49
N ILE A 88 7.53 17.03 -13.53
CA ILE A 88 8.31 16.80 -14.74
C ILE A 88 9.54 17.70 -14.67
N LEU A 89 10.70 17.16 -15.04
CA LEU A 89 11.96 17.88 -15.08
C LEU A 89 12.36 18.09 -16.55
N MET A 90 12.91 19.27 -16.83
CA MET A 90 13.61 19.56 -18.07
C MET A 90 15.10 19.57 -17.80
N ARG A 91 15.84 18.80 -18.58
CA ARG A 91 17.29 18.65 -18.45
C ARG A 91 17.99 19.14 -19.69
N ASN A 92 19.21 19.64 -19.53
CA ASN A 92 20.10 19.90 -20.66
C ASN A 92 20.49 18.56 -21.31
N HIS A 93 20.38 18.46 -22.64
CA HIS A 93 20.70 17.22 -23.36
C HIS A 93 22.19 16.84 -23.27
N GLU A 94 23.10 17.81 -23.21
CA GLU A 94 24.55 17.54 -23.18
C GLU A 94 25.06 17.24 -21.76
N THR A 95 24.57 17.98 -20.75
CA THR A 95 25.08 17.87 -19.37
C THR A 95 24.19 17.03 -18.46
N SER A 96 22.97 16.71 -18.90
CA SER A 96 21.90 16.07 -18.10
C SER A 96 21.51 16.85 -16.83
N GLU A 97 21.99 18.08 -16.65
CA GLU A 97 21.65 18.94 -15.51
C GLU A 97 20.19 19.39 -15.57
N VAL A 98 19.55 19.54 -14.41
CA VAL A 98 18.14 19.99 -14.34
C VAL A 98 18.09 21.50 -14.46
N GLU A 99 17.45 21.98 -15.51
CA GLU A 99 17.41 23.40 -15.89
C GLU A 99 16.07 24.03 -15.52
N SER A 100 14.98 23.25 -15.61
CA SER A 100 13.67 23.68 -15.16
C SER A 100 12.81 22.52 -14.70
N SER A 101 11.64 22.83 -14.13
CA SER A 101 10.65 21.82 -13.80
C SER A 101 9.23 22.35 -13.85
N THR A 102 8.30 21.48 -14.25
CA THR A 102 6.86 21.73 -14.13
C THR A 102 6.31 20.87 -13.01
N ILE A 103 5.76 21.51 -11.98
CA ILE A 103 5.11 20.85 -10.85
C ILE A 103 3.62 21.15 -10.91
N LYS A 104 2.79 20.12 -10.88
CA LYS A 104 1.33 20.27 -10.80
C LYS A 104 0.80 19.49 -9.60
N SER A 105 0.04 20.18 -8.75
CA SER A 105 -0.74 19.57 -7.68
C SER A 105 -2.22 19.71 -8.00
N CYS A 106 -2.95 18.60 -7.87
CA CYS A 106 -4.38 18.52 -8.18
C CYS A 106 -5.13 17.89 -7.00
N PRO A 107 -6.32 18.41 -6.65
CA PRO A 107 -7.20 17.76 -5.69
C PRO A 107 -7.89 16.56 -6.35
N PHE A 108 -7.97 15.46 -5.61
CA PHE A 108 -8.67 14.23 -5.99
C PHE A 108 -9.62 13.82 -4.86
N SER A 109 -10.73 13.20 -5.24
CA SER A 109 -11.69 12.62 -4.31
C SER A 109 -12.10 11.26 -4.84
N THR A 110 -11.83 10.22 -4.06
CA THR A 110 -12.20 8.83 -4.35
C THR A 110 -12.95 8.27 -3.15
N ASN A 111 -13.82 7.29 -3.39
CA ASN A 111 -14.55 6.63 -2.30
C ASN A 111 -13.59 5.86 -1.40
N GLU A 112 -12.64 5.17 -2.02
CA GLU A 112 -11.60 4.42 -1.36
C GLU A 112 -10.22 4.81 -1.88
N VAL A 113 -9.21 4.73 -1.02
CA VAL A 113 -7.81 4.91 -1.37
C VAL A 113 -6.95 4.20 -0.34
N ILE A 114 -5.88 3.55 -0.79
CA ILE A 114 -4.87 2.97 0.08
C ILE A 114 -3.48 3.42 -0.38
N LEU A 115 -2.68 3.89 0.57
CA LEU A 115 -1.31 4.34 0.35
C LEU A 115 -0.37 3.64 1.33
N CYS A 116 0.68 3.05 0.76
CA CYS A 116 1.71 2.30 1.47
C CYS A 116 3.02 3.10 1.39
N SER A 117 3.36 3.84 2.44
CA SER A 117 4.50 4.76 2.38
C SER A 117 5.86 4.06 2.55
N THR A 118 6.91 4.68 2.00
CA THR A 118 8.31 4.25 2.18
C THR A 118 8.76 4.22 3.65
N LEU A 119 8.11 5.01 4.50
CA LEU A 119 8.37 5.07 5.95
C LEU A 119 7.50 4.09 6.75
N GLY A 120 6.81 3.16 6.08
CA GLY A 120 6.06 2.10 6.74
C GLY A 120 4.79 2.60 7.39
N ARG A 121 4.15 3.63 6.82
CA ARG A 121 2.85 4.11 7.27
C ARG A 121 1.79 3.73 6.25
N LEU A 122 0.79 2.97 6.69
CA LEU A 122 -0.38 2.65 5.91
C LEU A 122 -1.43 3.76 6.15
N THR A 123 -1.96 4.31 5.07
CA THR A 123 -3.13 5.21 5.12
C THR A 123 -4.20 4.64 4.21
N VAL A 124 -5.39 4.42 4.76
CA VAL A 124 -6.51 3.87 4.00
C VAL A 124 -7.77 4.66 4.28
N VAL A 125 -8.50 4.99 3.22
CA VAL A 125 -9.92 5.35 3.27
C VAL A 125 -10.66 4.18 2.68
N ALA A 126 -11.55 3.58 3.48
CA ALA A 126 -12.36 2.43 3.08
C ALA A 126 -13.85 2.81 3.14
N ASP A 127 -14.64 2.19 2.26
CA ASP A 127 -16.09 2.19 2.32
C ASP A 127 -16.57 0.89 2.96
N MET A 128 -17.17 1.01 4.14
CA MET A 128 -17.69 -0.11 4.91
C MET A 128 -19.19 -0.30 4.69
N SER A 129 -19.77 0.28 3.63
CA SER A 129 -21.22 0.30 3.39
C SER A 129 -21.83 -1.10 3.39
N LEU A 130 -21.13 -2.09 2.87
CA LEU A 130 -21.57 -3.48 2.81
C LEU A 130 -21.21 -4.30 4.06
N ALA A 131 -20.22 -3.84 4.85
CA ALA A 131 -19.81 -4.48 6.10
C ALA A 131 -20.66 -4.08 7.31
N ILE A 132 -21.46 -3.01 7.20
CA ILE A 132 -22.37 -2.57 8.28
C ILE A 132 -23.67 -3.39 8.19
N PRO A 133 -24.03 -4.15 9.24
CA PRO A 133 -25.29 -4.90 9.25
C PRO A 133 -26.50 -3.96 9.26
N SER A 134 -27.65 -4.46 8.79
CA SER A 134 -28.89 -3.68 8.77
C SER A 134 -29.26 -3.17 10.17
N GLY A 135 -29.47 -1.85 10.29
CA GLY A 135 -29.74 -1.19 11.57
C GLY A 135 -28.49 -0.94 12.43
N GLY A 136 -27.30 -1.26 11.92
CA GLY A 136 -26.03 -0.92 12.55
C GLY A 136 -25.80 0.59 12.61
N LEU A 137 -25.29 1.06 13.75
CA LEU A 137 -24.84 2.46 13.91
C LEU A 137 -23.59 2.70 13.03
N PRO A 138 -23.59 3.70 12.14
CA PRO A 138 -22.42 4.06 11.35
C PRO A 138 -21.21 4.47 12.21
N ALA A 139 -20.03 4.56 11.60
CA ALA A 139 -18.83 5.15 12.22
C ALA A 139 -18.30 4.41 13.49
N ARG A 140 -18.47 3.08 13.53
CA ARG A 140 -17.92 2.16 14.54
C ARG A 140 -16.98 1.16 13.87
N PHE A 141 -15.73 1.57 13.66
CA PHE A 141 -14.75 0.76 12.95
C PHE A 141 -13.41 0.74 13.68
N ASN A 142 -12.76 -0.43 13.69
CA ASN A 142 -11.42 -0.64 14.24
C ASN A 142 -10.66 -1.63 13.35
N LEU A 143 -9.33 -1.64 13.50
CA LEU A 143 -8.49 -2.68 12.91
C LEU A 143 -8.55 -3.97 13.75
N VAL A 144 -7.76 -4.99 13.39
CA VAL A 144 -7.63 -6.24 14.18
C VAL A 144 -7.41 -5.92 15.68
N ASP A 145 -6.53 -4.97 15.98
CA ASP A 145 -6.47 -4.38 17.32
C ASP A 145 -7.64 -3.41 17.53
N LYS A 146 -8.53 -3.75 18.47
CA LYS A 146 -9.72 -2.95 18.85
C LYS A 146 -9.38 -1.53 19.32
N TYR A 147 -8.16 -1.28 19.81
CA TYR A 147 -7.72 0.05 20.22
C TYR A 147 -7.29 0.92 19.05
N CYS A 148 -7.06 0.33 17.87
CA CYS A 148 -6.77 1.06 16.63
C CYS A 148 -8.06 1.44 15.91
N GLY A 149 -8.68 2.53 16.36
CA GLY A 149 -9.87 3.11 15.72
C GLY A 149 -9.56 4.00 14.51
N ALA A 150 -10.61 4.30 13.72
CA ALA A 150 -10.52 5.23 12.61
C ALA A 150 -10.18 6.65 13.09
N ARG A 151 -9.28 7.33 12.37
CA ARG A 151 -8.91 8.73 12.61
C ARG A 151 -10.01 9.70 12.19
N GLU A 152 -10.64 9.43 11.05
CA GLU A 152 -11.83 10.16 10.58
C GLU A 152 -12.92 9.16 10.23
N LYS A 153 -14.18 9.57 10.37
CA LYS A 153 -15.34 8.73 10.10
C LYS A 153 -16.51 9.58 9.59
N ASN A 154 -17.16 9.12 8.53
CA ASN A 154 -18.35 9.76 7.97
C ASN A 154 -19.30 8.67 7.44
N GLY A 155 -20.36 8.40 8.19
CA GLY A 155 -21.31 7.34 7.84
C GLY A 155 -20.61 5.99 7.71
N THR A 156 -20.58 5.47 6.48
CA THR A 156 -19.98 4.18 6.12
C THR A 156 -18.48 4.27 5.83
N ARG A 157 -17.93 5.47 5.66
CA ARG A 157 -16.53 5.67 5.31
C ARG A 157 -15.67 5.90 6.53
N ALA A 158 -14.47 5.33 6.51
CA ALA A 158 -13.51 5.43 7.60
C ALA A 158 -12.10 5.65 7.06
N LEU A 159 -11.37 6.56 7.70
CA LEU A 159 -9.96 6.79 7.44
C LEU A 159 -9.14 6.19 8.57
N PHE A 160 -8.21 5.31 8.23
CA PHE A 160 -7.20 4.79 9.15
C PHE A 160 -5.82 5.27 8.73
N SER A 161 -4.96 5.53 9.71
CA SER A 161 -3.54 5.61 9.42
C SER A 161 -2.67 5.19 10.59
N PHE A 162 -1.81 4.23 10.35
CA PHE A 162 -1.06 3.53 11.38
C PHE A 162 0.28 3.03 10.83
N PRO A 163 1.29 2.81 11.69
CA PRO A 163 2.52 2.11 11.31
C PRO A 163 2.23 0.66 10.88
N ILE A 164 2.86 0.21 9.81
CA ILE A 164 2.54 -1.05 9.11
C ILE A 164 2.81 -2.30 9.96
N ASN A 165 3.61 -2.21 11.01
CA ASN A 165 3.93 -3.29 11.94
C ASN A 165 3.09 -3.25 13.24
N THR A 166 2.01 -2.46 13.27
CA THR A 166 1.17 -2.26 14.47
C THR A 166 -0.29 -2.64 14.20
N CYS A 167 -1.18 -2.41 15.17
CA CYS A 167 -2.63 -2.60 15.04
C CYS A 167 -3.08 -4.02 14.65
N GLY A 168 -2.30 -5.04 15.04
CA GLY A 168 -2.57 -6.43 14.70
C GLY A 168 -2.31 -6.78 13.23
N THR A 169 -1.49 -6.00 12.52
CA THR A 169 -1.11 -6.29 11.13
C THR A 169 -0.30 -7.59 11.06
N THR A 170 -0.71 -8.51 10.19
CA THR A 170 0.01 -9.75 9.90
C THR A 170 1.01 -9.52 8.77
N ILE A 171 2.09 -10.31 8.77
CA ILE A 171 3.18 -10.21 7.80
C ILE A 171 3.37 -11.58 7.16
N GLU A 172 3.38 -11.62 5.84
CA GLU A 172 3.64 -12.83 5.05
C GLU A 172 4.79 -12.59 4.08
N LEU A 173 5.68 -13.56 3.95
CA LEU A 173 6.73 -13.57 2.95
C LEU A 173 6.26 -14.40 1.76
N SER A 174 6.17 -13.77 0.58
CA SER A 174 5.69 -14.43 -0.63
C SER A 174 6.50 -14.02 -1.84
N MET A 175 7.16 -15.00 -2.48
CA MET A 175 7.85 -14.87 -3.78
C MET A 175 8.63 -13.56 -3.95
N GLY A 176 9.62 -13.30 -3.10
CA GLY A 176 10.44 -12.09 -3.24
C GLY A 176 9.78 -10.80 -2.72
N ASN A 177 8.60 -10.87 -2.10
CA ASN A 177 7.88 -9.74 -1.52
C ASN A 177 7.54 -9.99 -0.05
N VAL A 178 7.30 -8.89 0.66
CA VAL A 178 6.67 -8.87 1.99
C VAL A 178 5.29 -8.26 1.85
N VAL A 179 4.32 -8.99 2.37
CA VAL A 179 2.91 -8.64 2.30
C VAL A 179 2.45 -8.35 3.72
N TYR A 180 1.98 -7.14 3.95
CA TYR A 180 1.39 -6.71 5.21
C TYR A 180 -0.13 -6.67 5.05
N GLN A 181 -0.85 -7.30 5.97
CA GLN A 181 -2.30 -7.40 5.91
C GLN A 181 -2.94 -6.98 7.23
N ASN A 182 -4.04 -6.24 7.13
CA ASN A 182 -4.91 -5.95 8.26
C ASN A 182 -6.37 -6.02 7.80
N GLU A 183 -7.29 -6.05 8.75
CA GLU A 183 -8.72 -6.12 8.51
C GLU A 183 -9.42 -5.00 9.25
N ILE A 184 -10.37 -4.37 8.58
CA ILE A 184 -11.24 -3.37 9.18
C ILE A 184 -12.52 -4.07 9.63
N PHE A 185 -12.79 -4.02 10.93
CA PHE A 185 -13.97 -4.58 11.56
C PHE A 185 -15.00 -3.51 11.86
N TYR A 186 -16.27 -3.88 11.74
CA TYR A 186 -17.38 -3.16 12.35
C TYR A 186 -17.53 -3.56 13.82
N SER A 187 -17.41 -2.61 14.75
CA SER A 187 -17.54 -2.85 16.20
C SER A 187 -18.89 -2.43 16.79
N GLY A 188 -19.89 -2.16 15.95
CA GLY A 188 -21.23 -1.92 16.47
C GLY A 188 -21.89 -3.21 16.97
N SER A 189 -22.66 -3.10 18.05
CA SER A 189 -23.50 -4.19 18.52
C SER A 189 -24.65 -4.40 17.54
N SER A 190 -24.53 -5.39 16.65
CA SER A 190 -25.67 -5.83 15.86
C SER A 190 -26.61 -6.65 16.74
N ARG A 191 -27.90 -6.29 16.76
CA ARG A 191 -28.97 -7.16 17.31
C ARG A 191 -29.50 -8.16 16.27
N VAL A 192 -28.91 -8.19 15.08
CA VAL A 192 -29.39 -8.98 13.93
C VAL A 192 -28.26 -9.84 13.40
N HIS A 193 -28.52 -11.15 13.26
CA HIS A 193 -27.69 -12.09 12.52
C HIS A 193 -27.77 -11.74 11.02
N ALA A 194 -26.66 -11.30 10.43
CA ALA A 194 -26.55 -11.14 8.98
C ALA A 194 -25.92 -12.40 8.40
N ASP A 195 -26.57 -13.09 7.46
CA ASP A 195 -26.15 -14.41 6.93
C ASP A 195 -24.73 -14.45 6.32
N ALA A 196 -24.19 -13.29 5.94
CA ALA A 196 -22.80 -13.10 5.57
C ALA A 196 -22.29 -11.77 6.13
N VAL A 197 -21.10 -11.79 6.74
CA VAL A 197 -20.40 -10.57 7.15
C VAL A 197 -19.38 -10.24 6.07
N GLU A 198 -19.57 -9.11 5.39
CA GLU A 198 -18.56 -8.62 4.46
C GLU A 198 -17.34 -8.13 5.23
N ARG A 199 -16.17 -8.65 4.84
CA ARG A 199 -14.88 -8.34 5.45
C ARG A 199 -14.12 -7.42 4.52
N VAL A 200 -13.54 -6.37 5.11
CA VAL A 200 -12.71 -5.40 4.37
C VAL A 200 -11.26 -5.61 4.77
N MET A 201 -10.50 -6.27 3.91
CA MET A 201 -9.08 -6.51 4.09
C MET A 201 -8.27 -5.42 3.40
N VAL A 202 -7.22 -4.94 4.06
CA VAL A 202 -6.26 -4.00 3.51
C VAL A 202 -4.90 -4.67 3.42
N GLN A 203 -4.23 -4.51 2.28
CA GLN A 203 -2.95 -5.14 2.02
C GLN A 203 -1.97 -4.10 1.45
N CYS A 204 -0.72 -4.17 1.89
CA CYS A 204 0.41 -3.47 1.30
C CYS A 204 1.53 -4.45 0.99
N THR A 205 1.99 -4.46 -0.26
CA THR A 205 3.04 -5.36 -0.74
C THR A 205 4.28 -4.56 -1.09
N TYR A 206 5.43 -4.99 -0.56
CA TYR A 206 6.74 -4.41 -0.81
C TYR A 206 7.71 -5.46 -1.36
N PRO A 207 8.48 -5.18 -2.42
CA PRO A 207 9.54 -6.07 -2.85
C PRO A 207 10.62 -6.19 -1.78
N LEU A 208 11.10 -7.40 -1.49
CA LEU A 208 12.16 -7.63 -0.50
C LEU A 208 13.43 -6.83 -0.81
N ALA A 209 13.80 -6.74 -2.09
CA ALA A 209 14.95 -5.98 -2.56
C ALA A 209 14.83 -4.46 -2.30
N SER A 210 13.62 -3.97 -2.02
CA SER A 210 13.31 -2.57 -1.77
C SER A 210 13.47 -2.20 -0.28
N LEU A 211 13.62 -3.20 0.60
CA LEU A 211 13.56 -3.01 2.04
C LEU A 211 14.97 -2.95 2.62
N HIS A 212 15.30 -1.81 3.22
CA HIS A 212 16.62 -1.59 3.83
C HIS A 212 16.77 -2.26 5.19
N ARG A 213 15.65 -2.40 5.92
CA ARG A 213 15.61 -2.98 7.28
C ARG A 213 14.35 -3.79 7.45
N LEU A 214 14.43 -5.05 7.06
CA LEU A 214 13.48 -6.05 7.51
C LEU A 214 13.86 -6.46 8.94
N PHE A 215 12.87 -6.57 9.83
CA PHE A 215 13.02 -7.20 11.15
C PHE A 215 13.71 -6.42 12.28
N THR A 216 14.03 -5.13 12.15
CA THR A 216 14.21 -4.32 13.36
C THR A 216 12.85 -3.94 13.90
N THR A 217 12.49 -4.44 15.09
CA THR A 217 11.18 -4.35 15.76
C THR A 217 10.55 -2.94 15.78
N PHE A 218 11.33 -1.89 15.52
CA PHE A 218 10.92 -0.50 15.67
C PHE A 218 11.06 0.39 14.43
N ARG A 219 11.56 -0.10 13.28
CA ARG A 219 11.77 0.77 12.12
C ARG A 219 11.65 0.04 10.79
N PHE A 220 10.55 0.31 10.09
CA PHE A 220 10.36 -0.05 8.69
C PHE A 220 10.91 1.08 7.80
N GLU A 221 11.70 0.72 6.79
CA GLU A 221 12.21 1.67 5.80
C GLU A 221 12.37 0.98 4.43
N SER A 222 11.76 1.56 3.41
CA SER A 222 11.77 1.08 2.02
C SER A 222 12.24 2.20 1.09
N ASP A 223 12.97 1.85 0.03
CA ASP A 223 13.32 2.78 -1.05
C ASP A 223 12.10 3.16 -1.91
N LYS A 224 11.10 2.28 -1.99
CA LYS A 224 9.91 2.39 -2.82
C LYS A 224 8.63 2.30 -2.01
N ALA A 225 7.61 3.04 -2.45
CA ALA A 225 6.26 2.93 -1.91
C ALA A 225 5.71 1.53 -2.22
N GLY A 226 4.91 0.99 -1.30
CA GLY A 226 4.28 -0.32 -1.47
C GLY A 226 3.09 -0.25 -2.42
N ILE A 227 2.71 -1.40 -2.97
CA ILE A 227 1.49 -1.55 -3.77
C ILE A 227 0.37 -1.90 -2.80
N GLY A 228 -0.65 -1.05 -2.72
CA GLY A 228 -1.78 -1.22 -1.82
C GLY A 228 -3.01 -1.81 -2.52
N SER A 229 -3.78 -2.64 -1.81
CA SER A 229 -5.09 -3.11 -2.25
C SER A 229 -6.09 -3.15 -1.10
N ILE A 230 -7.34 -2.81 -1.41
CA ILE A 230 -8.50 -2.99 -0.53
C ILE A 230 -9.32 -4.13 -1.13
N ILE A 231 -9.60 -5.15 -0.34
CA ILE A 231 -10.24 -6.39 -0.78
C ILE A 231 -11.51 -6.57 0.04
N HIS A 232 -12.65 -6.54 -0.64
CA HIS A 232 -13.96 -6.81 -0.07
C HIS A 232 -14.31 -8.28 -0.29
N THR A 233 -14.58 -9.02 0.80
CA THR A 233 -14.91 -10.46 0.73
C THR A 233 -16.17 -10.75 1.51
N ALA A 234 -17.18 -11.34 0.85
CA ALA A 234 -18.34 -11.91 1.53
C ALA A 234 -17.98 -13.30 2.08
N ARG A 235 -18.07 -13.49 3.41
CA ARG A 235 -17.98 -14.83 4.02
C ARG A 235 -19.37 -15.29 4.51
N PRO A 236 -19.87 -16.46 4.08
CA PRO A 236 -21.05 -17.06 4.68
C PRO A 236 -20.76 -17.48 6.13
N ILE A 237 -21.73 -17.29 7.04
CA ILE A 237 -21.58 -17.61 8.48
C ILE A 237 -21.20 -19.07 8.76
N SER A 238 -21.53 -19.99 7.86
CA SER A 238 -21.31 -21.44 8.03
C SER A 238 -19.85 -21.82 8.34
N ASP A 239 -18.87 -21.03 7.87
CA ASP A 239 -17.44 -21.32 8.08
C ASP A 239 -16.92 -20.87 9.46
N MET A 240 -17.71 -20.09 10.21
CA MET A 240 -17.31 -19.55 11.51
C MET A 240 -17.64 -20.50 12.69
N GLN A 241 -18.51 -21.50 12.48
CA GLN A 241 -18.84 -22.51 13.50
C GLN A 241 -17.76 -23.60 13.66
N SER A 242 -16.79 -23.70 12.73
CA SER A 242 -15.72 -24.71 12.81
C SER A 242 -14.56 -24.34 13.74
N LEU A 243 -14.51 -23.12 14.30
CA LEU A 243 -13.43 -22.66 15.17
C LEU A 243 -13.76 -22.68 16.67
N THR A 244 -14.93 -23.22 17.05
CA THR A 244 -15.38 -23.28 18.46
C THR A 244 -15.66 -24.71 18.94
N ALA A 245 -14.98 -25.71 18.38
CA ALA A 245 -14.94 -27.04 18.98
C ALA A 245 -13.81 -27.09 20.02
N GLU A 246 -14.18 -26.86 21.28
CA GLU A 246 -13.36 -27.17 22.45
C GLU A 246 -12.96 -28.66 22.41
N PRO A 247 -11.66 -29.02 22.52
CA PRO A 247 -11.28 -30.42 22.61
C PRO A 247 -11.67 -30.93 24.00
N THR A 248 -12.84 -31.57 24.12
CA THR A 248 -13.16 -32.39 25.30
C THR A 248 -12.33 -33.67 25.23
N ALA A 249 -11.05 -33.58 25.60
CA ALA A 249 -10.21 -34.74 25.84
C ALA A 249 -10.55 -35.30 27.23
N ALA A 250 -11.45 -36.29 27.27
CA ALA A 250 -11.61 -37.13 28.45
C ALA A 250 -10.29 -37.89 28.71
N LEU A 251 -9.71 -37.69 29.90
CA LEU A 251 -8.59 -38.51 30.37
C LEU A 251 -9.07 -39.96 30.51
N GLN A 252 -8.63 -40.84 29.62
CA GLN A 252 -8.69 -42.28 29.83
C GLN A 252 -7.41 -42.71 30.56
N THR A 253 -7.56 -43.08 31.83
CA THR A 253 -6.52 -43.72 32.64
C THR A 253 -6.39 -45.18 32.22
N THR A 254 -5.25 -45.53 31.63
CA THR A 254 -4.88 -46.92 31.33
C THR A 254 -4.37 -47.60 32.61
N PRO A 255 -4.77 -48.86 32.92
CA PRO A 255 -4.27 -49.57 34.09
C PRO A 255 -2.80 -49.97 33.95
N ALA A 256 -2.07 -49.89 35.06
CA ALA A 256 -0.67 -50.27 35.18
C ALA A 256 -0.45 -51.77 34.95
N SER A 257 0.57 -52.10 34.13
CA SER A 257 1.15 -53.44 34.04
C SER A 257 2.48 -53.47 34.80
N PRO A 258 2.80 -54.54 35.54
CA PRO A 258 3.82 -54.51 36.58
C PRO A 258 5.26 -54.57 36.06
N ALA A 259 6.14 -54.07 36.91
CA ALA A 259 7.57 -53.83 36.70
C ALA A 259 8.38 -55.09 36.39
N VAL A 260 9.35 -54.93 35.47
CA VAL A 260 10.55 -55.77 35.39
C VAL A 260 11.77 -54.84 35.24
N HIS A 261 12.71 -54.98 36.17
CA HIS A 261 14.07 -54.43 36.18
C HIS A 261 15.01 -55.61 36.51
N PRO A 262 16.36 -55.51 36.39
CA PRO A 262 17.19 -54.64 35.54
C PRO A 262 18.43 -55.38 34.93
N SER A 263 19.20 -54.72 34.04
CA SER A 263 20.67 -54.87 33.89
C SER A 263 21.21 -53.74 32.97
N THR A 264 21.80 -52.66 33.48
CA THR A 264 23.25 -52.35 33.69
C THR A 264 24.10 -52.11 32.42
N SER A 265 24.90 -51.01 32.48
CA SER A 265 25.88 -50.44 31.53
C SER A 265 25.29 -49.64 30.36
N GLU A 266 25.74 -48.43 29.99
CA GLU A 266 26.89 -47.62 30.42
C GLU A 266 26.75 -46.18 29.87
N PHE A 267 27.46 -45.26 30.54
CA PHE A 267 27.69 -43.84 30.26
C PHE A 267 27.88 -43.45 28.77
N LEU A 268 27.32 -42.29 28.36
CA LEU A 268 28.14 -41.09 28.08
C LEU A 268 27.30 -39.83 27.82
N VAL A 269 27.81 -38.77 28.43
CA VAL A 269 27.41 -37.36 28.47
C VAL A 269 27.83 -36.68 27.14
N PHE A 270 27.05 -35.74 26.60
CA PHE A 270 27.46 -34.31 26.54
C PHE A 270 26.43 -33.39 25.86
N THR A 271 26.09 -32.39 26.65
CA THR A 271 25.43 -31.10 26.44
C THR A 271 26.19 -30.19 25.47
N ASN A 272 25.46 -29.42 24.64
CA ASN A 272 25.55 -27.95 24.43
C ASN A 272 24.96 -27.60 23.04
N LEU A 273 23.92 -26.77 22.93
CA LEU A 273 23.84 -25.31 23.13
C LEU A 273 24.64 -24.52 22.05
N LEU A 274 23.92 -23.84 21.15
CA LEU A 274 24.02 -22.41 20.75
C LEU A 274 23.32 -22.25 19.38
N VAL A 275 22.19 -21.53 19.29
CA VAL A 275 22.06 -20.07 19.10
C VAL A 275 22.60 -19.61 17.73
N CYS A 276 21.66 -19.34 16.83
CA CYS A 276 21.62 -18.16 15.95
C CYS A 276 20.15 -17.82 15.70
#